data_AF-A0A961DNC9-F1
#
_entry.id   AF-A0A961DNC9-F1
#
_cell.length_a   1.000
_cell.length_b   1.000
_cell.length_c   1.000
_cell.angle_alpha   90.00
_cell.angle_beta   90.00
_cell.angle_gamma   90.00
#
_symmetry.space_group_name_H-M   'P 1'
#
loop_
_entity.id
_entity.type
_entity.pdbx_description
1 polymer ?
#
loop_
_entity_poly.entity_id
_entity_poly.type
_entity_poly.pdbx_seq_one_letter_code
_entity_poly.pdbx_strand_id
1 'polypeptide(L)'
;MTTLSVIVDPILSHASPGIGRYTEELTRELIRVAPPDCDVTGIVSASSDDDYARLEMLLPGLGHLSKGRLGRREQSAAWRLGVGSIRGKGMVHATSLLAPLGKHDRLNNEADQIVV
;
A
#
# COMPACT_ATOMS: atom_id res chain seq x y z
N MET A 1 -14.96 0.27 -11.87
CA MET A 1 -14.43 -0.26 -10.61
C MET A 1 -13.18 0.53 -10.28
N THR A 2 -13.19 1.24 -9.17
CA THR A 2 -12.09 2.11 -8.73
C THR A 2 -11.33 1.41 -7.63
N THR A 3 -10.00 1.49 -7.61
CA THR A 3 -9.19 0.84 -6.57
C THR A 3 -8.34 1.87 -5.85
N LEU A 4 -8.43 1.86 -4.52
CA LEU A 4 -7.51 2.56 -3.63
C LEU A 4 -6.48 1.54 -3.12
N SER A 5 -5.22 1.71 -3.51
CA SER A 5 -4.12 0.92 -3.00
C SER A 5 -3.51 1.57 -1.75
N VAL A 6 -3.42 0.85 -0.65
CA VAL A 6 -2.81 1.33 0.60
C VAL A 6 -1.49 0.59 0.83
N ILE A 7 -0.43 1.32 1.18
CA ILE A 7 0.84 0.70 1.56
C ILE A 7 0.73 0.19 3.00
N VAL A 8 0.70 -1.13 3.17
CA VAL A 8 0.48 -1.79 4.46
C VAL A 8 1.76 -2.33 5.10
N ASP A 9 2.91 -2.14 4.45
CA ASP A 9 4.24 -2.50 4.95
C ASP A 9 4.50 -2.14 6.43
N PRO A 10 4.10 -0.95 6.93
CA PRO A 10 4.36 -0.59 8.32
C PRO A 10 3.68 -1.50 9.36
N ILE A 11 2.59 -2.21 9.03
CA ILE A 11 1.92 -3.16 9.95
C ILE A 11 2.88 -4.28 10.35
N LEU A 12 3.72 -4.72 9.41
CA LEU A 12 4.74 -5.75 9.60
C LEU A 12 6.07 -5.17 10.12
N SER A 13 6.13 -3.88 10.50
CA SER A 13 7.36 -3.22 10.93
C SER A 13 7.49 -3.13 12.44
N HIS A 14 8.53 -3.78 12.99
CA HIS A 14 8.87 -3.65 14.40
C HIS A 14 9.51 -2.31 14.76
N ALA A 15 10.04 -1.57 13.78
CA ALA A 15 10.79 -0.34 14.01
C ALA A 15 9.88 0.86 14.35
N SER A 16 8.60 0.82 13.97
CA SER A 16 7.66 1.91 14.27
C SER A 16 6.25 1.38 14.59
N PRO A 17 6.03 0.92 15.84
CA PRO A 17 4.74 0.34 16.25
C PRO A 17 3.56 1.32 16.10
N GLY A 18 3.81 2.62 16.29
CA GLY A 18 2.80 3.67 16.13
C GLY A 18 2.31 3.80 14.69
N ILE A 19 3.23 3.81 13.72
CA ILE A 19 2.87 3.86 12.29
C ILE A 19 2.18 2.55 11.89
N GLY A 20 2.63 1.40 12.41
CA GLY A 20 1.97 0.11 12.17
C GLY A 20 0.51 0.11 12.61
N ARG A 21 0.23 0.53 13.85
CA ARG A 21 -1.16 0.65 14.35
C ARG A 21 -1.99 1.67 13.56
N TYR A 22 -1.42 2.84 13.26
CA TYR A 22 -2.08 3.85 12.43
C TYR A 22 -2.46 3.28 11.06
N THR A 23 -1.53 2.56 10.43
CA THR A 23 -1.74 1.94 9.11
C THR A 23 -2.87 0.92 9.17
N GLU A 24 -2.88 0.05 10.19
CA GLU A 24 -3.94 -0.94 10.39
C GLU A 24 -5.31 -0.26 10.56
N GLU A 25 -5.46 0.62 11.54
CA GLU A 25 -6.75 1.26 11.85
C GLU A 25 -7.26 2.10 10.67
N LEU A 26 -6.39 2.90 10.04
CA LEU A 26 -6.79 3.69 8.87
C LEU A 26 -7.24 2.80 7.71
N THR A 27 -6.52 1.72 7.43
CA THR A 27 -6.89 0.82 6.32
C THR A 27 -8.21 0.13 6.59
N ARG A 28 -8.47 -0.30 7.84
CA ARG A 28 -9.76 -0.89 8.24
C ARG A 28 -10.91 0.10 8.07
N GLU A 29 -10.71 1.35 8.46
CA GLU A 29 -11.73 2.39 8.30
C GLU A 29 -11.97 2.74 6.82
N LEU A 30 -10.91 2.77 5.99
CA LEU A 30 -11.05 2.95 4.54
C LEU A 30 -11.86 1.82 3.90
N ILE A 31 -11.62 0.55 4.29
CA ILE A 31 -12.42 -0.60 3.85
C ILE A 31 -13.88 -0.42 4.29
N ARG A 32 -14.11 -0.05 5.56
CA ARG A 32 -15.44 0.08 6.14
C ARG A 32 -16.29 1.14 5.46
N VAL A 33 -15.68 2.24 5.03
CA VAL A 33 -16.38 3.39 4.43
C VAL A 33 -16.25 3.46 2.91
N ALA A 34 -15.68 2.44 2.28
CA ALA A 34 -15.51 2.39 0.83
C ALA A 34 -16.89 2.52 0.14
N PRO A 35 -17.03 3.43 -0.85
CA PRO A 35 -18.25 3.52 -1.65
C PRO A 35 -18.52 2.22 -2.43
N PRO A 36 -19.75 2.02 -2.93
CA PRO A 36 -20.02 0.97 -3.89
C PRO A 36 -19.08 1.03 -5.10
N ASP A 37 -18.67 -0.12 -5.62
CA ASP A 37 -17.74 -0.28 -6.75
C ASP A 37 -16.32 0.31 -6.53
N CYS A 38 -15.94 0.55 -5.27
CA CYS A 38 -14.60 0.95 -4.85
C CYS A 38 -13.95 -0.13 -3.97
N ASP A 39 -12.83 -0.69 -4.43
CA ASP A 39 -12.05 -1.67 -3.67
C ASP A 39 -10.87 -1.00 -2.94
N VAL A 40 -10.60 -1.46 -1.72
CA VAL A 40 -9.36 -1.14 -1.01
C VAL A 40 -8.44 -2.34 -1.09
N THR A 41 -7.22 -2.13 -1.59
CA THR A 41 -6.21 -3.18 -1.77
C THR A 41 -4.93 -2.83 -1.05
N GLY A 42 -4.17 -3.82 -0.60
CA GLY A 42 -2.90 -3.60 0.09
C GLY A 42 -1.69 -3.76 -0.82
N ILE A 43 -0.65 -2.96 -0.60
CA ILE A 43 0.69 -3.12 -1.18
C ILE A 43 1.65 -3.46 -0.04
N VAL A 44 2.42 -4.51 -0.23
CA VAL A 44 3.40 -4.97 0.75
C VAL A 44 4.68 -5.45 0.06
N SER A 45 5.84 -5.22 0.68
CA SER A 45 7.09 -5.85 0.29
C SER A 45 7.04 -7.39 0.32
N ALA A 46 7.99 -8.04 -0.34
CA ALA A 46 8.14 -9.49 -0.24
C ALA A 46 8.31 -9.89 1.23
N SER A 47 7.44 -10.77 1.70
CA SER A 47 7.29 -11.18 3.11
C SER A 47 7.00 -12.69 3.17
N SER A 48 6.95 -13.27 4.36
CA SER A 48 6.62 -14.69 4.53
C SER A 48 5.13 -14.97 4.31
N ASP A 49 4.75 -16.24 4.08
CA ASP A 49 3.34 -16.62 4.00
C ASP A 49 2.58 -16.36 5.30
N ASP A 50 3.24 -16.52 6.44
CA ASP A 50 2.68 -16.17 7.76
C ASP A 50 2.39 -14.67 7.89
N ASP A 51 3.27 -13.81 7.35
CA ASP A 51 3.06 -12.37 7.32
C ASP A 51 1.87 -11.99 6.42
N TYR A 52 1.72 -12.66 5.28
CA TYR A 52 0.56 -12.44 4.40
C TYR A 52 -0.73 -12.86 5.07
N ALA A 53 -0.77 -14.04 5.69
CA ALA A 53 -1.93 -14.52 6.43
C ALA A 53 -2.28 -13.59 7.60
N ARG A 54 -1.26 -13.06 8.29
CA ARG A 54 -1.45 -12.06 9.34
C ARG A 54 -2.07 -10.77 8.81
N LEU A 55 -1.61 -10.25 7.68
CA LEU A 55 -2.20 -9.04 7.07
C LEU A 55 -3.66 -9.25 6.69
N GLU A 56 -4.00 -10.39 6.08
CA GLU A 56 -5.38 -10.73 5.72
C GLU A 56 -6.28 -10.86 6.96
N MET A 57 -5.74 -11.40 8.06
CA MET A 57 -6.44 -11.48 9.34
C MET A 57 -6.70 -10.09 9.96
N LEU A 58 -5.73 -9.19 9.91
CA LEU A 58 -5.84 -7.84 10.48
C LEU A 58 -6.71 -6.91 9.62
N LEU A 59 -6.82 -7.17 8.32
CA LEU A 59 -7.54 -6.32 7.36
C LEU A 59 -8.69 -7.09 6.68
N PRO A 60 -9.72 -7.50 7.44
CA PRO A 60 -10.87 -8.17 6.85
C PRO A 60 -11.59 -7.26 5.84
N GLY A 61 -11.89 -7.80 4.66
CA GLY A 61 -12.53 -7.05 3.56
C GLY A 61 -11.55 -6.38 2.58
N LEU A 62 -10.23 -6.55 2.76
CA LEU A 62 -9.24 -6.13 1.78
C LEU A 62 -9.40 -6.92 0.47
N GLY A 63 -9.44 -6.24 -0.67
CA GLY A 63 -9.69 -6.90 -1.96
C GLY A 63 -8.57 -7.86 -2.39
N HIS A 64 -7.32 -7.41 -2.34
CA HIS A 64 -6.14 -8.27 -2.54
C HIS A 64 -4.88 -7.66 -1.90
N LEU A 65 -3.83 -8.48 -1.76
CA LEU A 65 -2.47 -8.03 -1.45
C LEU A 65 -1.57 -8.08 -2.69
N SER A 66 -1.09 -6.91 -3.12
CA SER A 66 -0.04 -6.76 -4.13
C SER A 66 1.31 -7.02 -3.48
N LYS A 67 1.81 -8.25 -3.67
CA LYS A 67 3.07 -8.74 -3.09
C LYS A 67 4.26 -8.27 -3.94
N GLY A 68 5.16 -7.53 -3.31
CA GLY A 68 6.42 -7.08 -3.91
C GLY A 68 7.37 -8.24 -4.21
N ARG A 69 8.39 -7.97 -5.04
CA ARG A 69 9.48 -8.92 -5.34
C ARG A 69 10.73 -8.71 -4.48
N LEU A 70 10.81 -7.57 -3.81
CA LEU A 70 11.92 -7.14 -2.98
C LEU A 70 11.44 -7.13 -1.53
N GLY A 71 12.30 -7.56 -0.62
CA GLY A 71 12.08 -7.37 0.81
C GLY A 71 12.03 -5.89 1.17
N ARG A 72 11.53 -5.56 2.35
CA ARG A 72 11.30 -4.17 2.79
C ARG A 72 12.53 -3.29 2.60
N ARG A 73 13.72 -3.77 2.96
CA ARG A 73 14.96 -2.96 2.89
C ARG A 73 15.29 -2.59 1.45
N GLU A 74 15.27 -3.56 0.55
CA GLU A 74 15.58 -3.39 -0.86
C GLU A 74 14.50 -2.56 -1.56
N GLN A 75 13.22 -2.76 -1.24
CA GLN A 75 12.12 -1.94 -1.74
C GLN A 75 12.26 -0.48 -1.27
N SER A 76 12.57 -0.27 0.00
CA SER A 76 12.76 1.07 0.55
C SER A 76 13.89 1.82 -0.15
N ALA A 77 15.00 1.12 -0.42
CA ALA A 77 16.12 1.68 -1.17
C ALA A 77 15.74 2.00 -2.62
N ALA A 78 15.01 1.12 -3.29
CA ALA A 78 14.54 1.33 -4.65
C ALA A 78 13.64 2.58 -4.74
N TRP A 79 12.63 2.71 -3.86
CA TRP A 79 11.73 3.86 -3.86
C TRP A 79 12.43 5.19 -3.56
N ARG A 80 13.42 5.19 -2.67
CA ARG A 80 14.25 6.39 -2.41
C ARG A 80 15.05 6.82 -3.63
N LEU A 81 15.40 5.90 -4.51
CA LEU A 81 16.07 6.16 -5.78
C LEU A 81 15.09 6.45 -6.93
N GLY A 82 13.77 6.48 -6.66
CA GLY A 82 12.74 6.62 -7.69
C GLY A 82 12.60 5.38 -8.60
N VAL A 83 13.08 4.23 -8.14
CA VAL A 83 13.07 2.96 -8.87
C VAL A 83 11.94 2.06 -8.35
N GLY A 84 11.22 1.43 -9.28
CA GLY A 84 10.12 0.53 -8.96
C GLY A 84 8.81 1.28 -8.84
N SER A 85 7.99 1.21 -9.89
CA SER A 85 6.62 1.72 -9.86
C SER A 85 5.69 0.70 -9.22
N ILE A 86 4.60 1.19 -8.64
CA ILE A 86 3.45 0.35 -8.30
C ILE A 86 2.85 -0.17 -9.61
N ARG A 87 2.61 -1.48 -9.67
CA ARG A 87 1.88 -2.09 -10.78
C ARG A 87 0.40 -1.77 -10.61
N GLY A 88 -0.22 -1.23 -11.66
CA GLY A 88 -1.59 -0.74 -11.60
C GLY A 88 -1.58 0.77 -11.39
N LYS A 89 -1.85 1.47 -12.49
CA LYS A 89 -2.18 2.90 -12.51
C LYS A 89 -3.45 3.12 -11.68
N GLY A 90 -3.50 4.16 -10.85
CA GLY A 90 -4.60 4.42 -9.92
C GLY A 90 -4.22 5.23 -8.69
N MET A 91 -5.09 5.20 -7.68
CA MET A 91 -4.90 5.93 -6.42
C MET A 91 -4.13 5.10 -5.41
N VAL A 92 -3.08 5.68 -4.83
CA VAL A 92 -2.25 5.08 -3.80
C VAL A 92 -2.23 5.98 -2.57
N HIS A 93 -2.47 5.39 -1.40
CA HIS A 93 -2.25 6.03 -0.11
C HIS A 93 -1.06 5.37 0.61
N ALA A 94 -0.01 6.14 0.82
CA ALA A 94 1.15 5.74 1.60
C ALA A 94 0.97 6.17 3.05
N THR A 95 0.95 5.25 4.00
CA THR A 95 0.73 5.59 5.43
C THR A 95 1.99 6.09 6.14
N SER A 96 3.05 6.37 5.38
CA SER A 96 4.32 6.91 5.86
C SER A 96 5.04 7.67 4.73
N LEU A 97 6.07 8.44 5.07
CA LEU A 97 6.93 9.12 4.09
C LEU A 97 7.66 8.19 3.11
N LEU A 98 7.65 6.88 3.37
CA LEU A 98 8.17 5.90 2.43
C LEU A 98 7.10 5.58 1.37
N ALA A 99 7.13 6.35 0.27
CA ALA A 99 6.23 6.20 -0.86
C ALA A 99 7.02 6.01 -2.18
N PRO A 100 6.45 5.27 -3.15
CA PRO A 100 7.04 5.11 -4.50
C PRO A 100 6.80 6.35 -5.35
N LEU A 101 7.44 7.45 -5.00
CA LEU A 101 7.28 8.71 -5.72
C LEU A 101 7.94 8.62 -7.10
N GLY A 102 7.21 9.06 -8.12
CA GLY A 102 7.66 9.04 -9.50
C GLY A 102 7.06 10.20 -10.30
N LYS A 103 7.47 10.33 -11.56
CA LYS A 103 6.91 11.35 -12.45
C LYS A 103 5.45 11.02 -12.76
N HIS A 104 4.54 11.92 -12.41
CA HIS A 104 3.13 11.82 -12.78
C HIS A 104 2.91 12.37 -14.19
N ASP A 105 2.29 11.57 -15.05
CA ASP A 105 1.77 12.03 -16.34
C ASP A 105 0.27 12.30 -16.20
N ARG A 106 -0.06 13.51 -15.77
CA ARG A 106 -1.44 13.93 -15.51
C ARG A 106 -2.25 14.15 -16.80
N LEU A 107 -1.59 14.21 -17.96
CA LEU A 107 -2.27 14.37 -19.25
C LEU A 107 -2.80 13.04 -19.76
N ASN A 108 -2.00 11.98 -19.62
CA ASN A 108 -2.38 10.65 -20.12
C ASN A 108 -2.91 9.72 -19.02
N ASN A 109 -2.63 10.00 -17.74
CA ASN A 109 -3.01 9.17 -16.60
C ASN A 109 -3.65 10.02 -15.48
N GLU A 110 -4.82 10.60 -15.76
CA GLU A 110 -5.52 11.50 -14.84
C GLU A 110 -5.85 10.87 -13.48
N ALA A 111 -6.04 9.55 -13.44
CA ALA A 111 -6.36 8.79 -12.23
C ALA A 111 -5.12 8.38 -11.40
N ASP A 112 -3.91 8.62 -11.89
CA ASP A 112 -2.67 8.28 -11.18
C ASP A 112 -2.37 9.31 -10.09
N GLN A 113 -2.61 8.90 -8.84
CA GLN A 113 -2.38 9.75 -7.68
C GLN A 113 -1.67 8.96 -6.59
N ILE A 114 -0.64 9.56 -5.99
CA ILE A 114 0.00 9.04 -4.78
C ILE A 114 -0.13 10.12 -3.72
N VAL A 115 -0.72 9.78 -2.57
CA VAL A 115 -0.86 10.64 -1.40
C VAL A 115 -0.14 10.00 -0.23
N VAL A 116 0.56 10.81 0.56
CA VAL A 116 1.17 10.43 1.83
C VAL A 116 0.35 11.00 2.97
#